data_AF-A0A925MK32-F1
#
_entry.id   AF-A0A925MK32-F1
#
_cell.length_a   1.000
_cell.length_b   1.000
_cell.length_c   1.000
_cell.angle_alpha   90.00
_cell.angle_beta   90.00
_cell.angle_gamma   90.00
#
_symmetry.space_group_name_H-M   'P 1'
#
loop_
_entity.id
_entity.type
_entity.pdbx_description
1 polymer ?
#
loop_
_entity_poly.entity_id
_entity_poly.type
_entity_poly.pdbx_seq_one_letter_code
_entity_poly.pdbx_strand_id
1 'polypeptide(L)'
;MGYQGRFTACLSSQAGCAMGCVFCATGQMGFVRHLTVGEIVAQVLHVRRALAASHPHRRLRNLVLMGMGEPLHNYEAVMKAMDIVGDLRGSGIGAARIGISTVGFVPNILRMAQENRPYRLAVSLHGSTEAERSDLIPVSTKWNLATLIEA
;
A
#
# COMPACT_ATOMS: atom_id res chain seq x y z
N MET A 1 10.18 6.00 -9.27
CA MET A 1 9.75 7.19 -10.03
C MET A 1 10.47 8.43 -9.50
N GLY A 2 11.12 9.20 -10.38
CA GLY A 2 11.80 10.44 -10.03
C GLY A 2 10.91 11.66 -10.26
N TYR A 3 10.81 12.53 -9.28
CA TYR A 3 10.15 13.83 -9.36
C TYR A 3 11.13 14.93 -8.94
N GLN A 4 10.78 16.20 -9.16
CA GLN A 4 11.50 17.32 -8.55
C GLN A 4 11.53 17.13 -7.02
N GLY A 5 12.72 17.12 -6.44
CA GLY A 5 12.94 17.00 -4.98
C GLY A 5 12.74 15.61 -4.35
N ARG A 6 12.21 14.59 -5.06
CA ARG A 6 11.96 13.26 -4.45
C ARG A 6 12.06 12.08 -5.42
N PHE A 7 12.34 10.90 -4.87
CA PHE A 7 12.11 9.62 -5.51
C PHE A 7 11.10 8.82 -4.70
N THR A 8 10.14 8.22 -5.40
CA THR A 8 9.07 7.39 -4.82
C THR A 8 9.18 5.96 -5.33
N ALA A 9 9.13 4.98 -4.43
CA ALA A 9 8.99 3.57 -4.77
C ALA A 9 7.53 3.14 -4.56
N CYS A 10 6.99 2.42 -5.54
CA CYS A 10 5.71 1.76 -5.46
C CYS A 10 5.96 0.30 -5.04
N LEU A 11 5.40 -0.13 -3.92
CA LEU A 11 5.64 -1.45 -3.34
C LEU A 11 4.39 -2.31 -3.46
N SER A 12 4.61 -3.60 -3.74
CA SER A 12 3.58 -4.64 -3.68
C SER A 12 3.49 -5.22 -2.28
N SER A 13 2.28 -5.60 -1.88
CA SER A 13 1.99 -6.28 -0.60
C SER A 13 1.58 -7.74 -0.80
N GLN A 14 1.18 -8.13 -2.01
CA GLN A 14 0.72 -9.48 -2.35
C GLN A 14 1.19 -9.89 -3.75
N ALA A 15 1.21 -11.19 -4.02
CA ALA A 15 1.26 -11.72 -5.38
C ALA A 15 -0.18 -11.97 -5.85
N GLY A 16 -0.66 -11.12 -6.77
CA GLY A 16 -2.08 -11.03 -7.10
C GLY A 16 -2.87 -10.19 -6.10
N CYS A 17 -4.20 -10.16 -6.22
CA CYS A 17 -5.07 -9.42 -5.30
C CYS A 17 -6.47 -10.05 -5.23
N ALA A 18 -6.99 -10.25 -4.02
CA ALA A 18 -8.31 -10.84 -3.79
C ALA A 18 -9.48 -9.85 -3.93
N MET A 19 -9.21 -8.55 -4.09
CA MET A 19 -10.24 -7.51 -4.08
C MET A 19 -11.07 -7.46 -5.38
N GLY A 20 -10.57 -8.04 -6.47
CA GLY A 20 -11.32 -8.20 -7.72
C GLY A 20 -11.74 -6.90 -8.40
N CYS A 21 -11.09 -5.76 -8.14
CA CYS A 21 -11.43 -4.50 -8.79
C CYS A 21 -11.35 -4.63 -10.31
N VAL A 22 -12.43 -4.33 -11.02
CA VAL A 22 -12.61 -4.70 -12.44
C VAL A 22 -11.65 -3.94 -13.36
N PHE A 23 -11.23 -2.75 -12.95
CA PHE A 23 -10.27 -1.90 -13.65
C PHE A 23 -8.80 -2.27 -13.36
N CYS A 24 -8.54 -3.21 -12.45
CA CYS A 24 -7.19 -3.56 -12.00
C CYS A 24 -6.75 -4.91 -12.57
N ALA A 25 -5.70 -4.89 -13.40
CA ALA A 25 -5.11 -6.11 -13.95
C ALA A 25 -4.72 -7.12 -12.84
N THR A 26 -4.15 -6.64 -11.73
CA THR A 26 -3.81 -7.49 -10.58
C THR A 26 -5.03 -8.13 -9.92
N GLY A 27 -6.18 -7.44 -9.92
CA GLY A 27 -7.44 -7.99 -9.42
C GLY A 27 -7.97 -9.11 -10.32
N GLN A 28 -7.84 -8.94 -11.64
CA GLN A 28 -8.24 -9.96 -12.64
C GLN A 28 -7.34 -11.20 -12.62
N MET A 29 -6.08 -11.07 -12.22
CA MET A 29 -5.16 -12.20 -12.03
C MET A 29 -5.53 -13.11 -10.84
N GLY A 30 -6.43 -12.66 -9.97
CA GLY A 30 -6.78 -13.35 -8.73
C GLY A 30 -5.71 -13.24 -7.65
N PHE A 31 -5.94 -13.91 -6.52
CA PHE A 31 -5.03 -13.92 -5.37
C PHE A 31 -4.21 -15.21 -5.34
N VAL A 32 -2.89 -15.08 -5.22
CA VAL A 32 -2.00 -16.25 -5.04
C VAL A 32 -1.56 -16.36 -3.59
N ARG A 33 -0.89 -15.32 -3.06
CA ARG A 33 -0.43 -15.31 -1.67
C ARG A 33 -0.09 -13.90 -1.17
N HIS A 34 -0.01 -13.77 0.14
CA HIS A 34 0.62 -12.63 0.79
C HIS A 34 2.15 -12.64 0.57
N LEU A 35 2.73 -11.45 0.42
CA LEU A 35 4.18 -11.29 0.53
C LEU A 35 4.58 -11.29 2.00
N THR A 36 5.71 -11.93 2.28
CA THR A 36 6.35 -11.89 3.59
C THR A 36 6.94 -10.51 3.88
N VAL A 37 7.23 -10.24 5.15
CA VAL A 37 7.95 -9.02 5.57
C VAL A 37 9.23 -8.83 4.76
N GLY A 38 10.02 -9.90 4.61
CA GLY A 38 11.29 -9.88 3.90
C GLY A 38 11.14 -9.50 2.42
N GLU A 39 10.11 -10.02 1.75
CA GLU A 39 9.83 -9.69 0.35
C GLU A 39 9.40 -8.23 0.15
N ILE A 40 8.63 -7.67 1.08
CA ILE A 40 8.24 -6.25 1.04
C ILE A 40 9.47 -5.37 1.27
N VAL A 41 10.29 -5.67 2.27
CA VAL A 41 11.54 -4.93 2.55
C VAL A 41 12.54 -5.07 1.40
N ALA A 42 12.65 -6.26 0.79
CA ALA A 42 13.56 -6.51 -0.33
C ALA A 42 13.27 -5.62 -1.53
N GLN A 43 12.00 -5.29 -1.81
CA GLN A 43 11.63 -4.33 -2.86
C GLN A 43 12.24 -2.95 -2.59
N VAL A 44 12.18 -2.46 -1.34
CA VAL A 44 12.77 -1.16 -0.94
C VAL A 44 14.28 -1.18 -1.15
N LEU A 45 14.95 -2.23 -0.67
CA LEU A 45 16.40 -2.37 -0.82
C LEU A 45 16.83 -2.47 -2.28
N HIS A 46 16.07 -3.21 -3.10
CA HIS A 46 16.30 -3.31 -4.53
C HIS A 46 16.22 -1.94 -5.20
N VAL A 47 15.13 -1.18 -4.98
CA VAL A 47 14.96 0.16 -5.55
C VAL A 47 16.05 1.12 -5.07
N ARG A 48 16.45 1.05 -3.79
CA ARG A 48 17.55 1.88 -3.27
C ARG A 48 18.87 1.61 -3.98
N ARG A 49 19.23 0.34 -4.20
CA ARG A 49 20.45 -0.04 -4.93
C ARG A 49 20.41 0.43 -6.37
N ALA A 50 19.30 0.19 -7.07
CA ALA A 50 19.12 0.64 -8.46
C ALA A 50 19.18 2.18 -8.59
N LEU A 51 18.61 2.90 -7.62
CA LEU A 51 18.68 4.36 -7.58
C LEU A 51 20.10 4.86 -7.32
N ALA A 52 20.83 4.26 -6.37
CA ALA A 52 22.21 4.65 -6.09
C ALA A 52 23.13 4.44 -7.30
N ALA A 53 22.91 3.36 -8.07
CA ALA A 53 23.67 3.08 -9.28
C ALA A 53 23.39 4.07 -10.42
N SER A 54 22.14 4.50 -10.58
CA SER A 54 21.73 5.40 -11.69
C SER A 54 21.79 6.89 -11.34
N HIS A 55 21.64 7.25 -10.07
CA HIS A 55 21.58 8.63 -9.58
C HIS A 55 22.31 8.77 -8.22
N PRO A 56 23.65 8.76 -8.20
CA PRO A 56 24.45 8.67 -6.97
C PRO A 56 24.16 9.72 -5.89
N HIS A 57 23.72 10.91 -6.30
CA HIS A 57 23.39 12.03 -5.40
C HIS A 57 21.92 12.08 -4.97
N ARG A 58 21.09 11.12 -5.42
CA ARG A 58 19.66 11.07 -5.12
C ARG A 58 19.38 9.94 -4.16
N ARG A 59 18.35 10.13 -3.32
CA ARG A 59 17.92 9.16 -2.31
C ARG A 59 16.46 8.82 -2.48
N LEU A 60 16.11 7.57 -2.17
CA LEU A 60 14.72 7.15 -2.03
C LEU A 60 14.15 7.81 -0.78
N ARG A 61 13.09 8.61 -0.93
CA ARG A 61 12.52 9.39 0.18
C ARG A 61 11.06 9.04 0.45
N ASN A 62 10.34 8.49 -0.51
CA ASN A 62 8.90 8.25 -0.41
C ASN A 62 8.56 6.82 -0.80
N LEU A 63 7.60 6.24 -0.09
CA LEU A 63 7.07 4.91 -0.36
C LEU A 63 5.56 5.00 -0.49
N VAL A 64 5.00 4.27 -1.45
CA VAL A 64 3.56 4.08 -1.59
C VAL A 64 3.29 2.59 -1.78
N LEU A 65 2.32 2.05 -1.04
CA LEU A 65 1.88 0.68 -1.18
C LEU A 65 0.70 0.66 -2.14
N MET A 66 1.01 0.83 -3.42
CA MET A 66 0.07 0.87 -4.55
C MET A 66 0.50 -0.07 -5.68
N GLY A 67 1.37 -1.04 -5.36
CA GLY A 67 1.79 -2.09 -6.28
C GLY A 67 0.73 -3.19 -6.35
N MET A 68 1.17 -4.44 -6.45
CA MET A 68 0.25 -5.58 -6.44
C MET A 68 -0.26 -5.86 -5.02
N GLY A 69 -1.58 -6.05 -4.89
CA GLY A 69 -2.24 -6.48 -3.66
C GLY A 69 -2.99 -5.40 -2.90
N GLU A 70 -3.77 -5.83 -1.91
CA GLU A 70 -4.42 -4.97 -0.92
C GLU A 70 -3.58 -4.96 0.37
N PRO A 71 -2.86 -3.85 0.68
CA PRO A 71 -1.99 -3.76 1.84
C PRO A 71 -2.68 -4.07 3.17
N LEU A 72 -3.90 -3.60 3.38
CA LEU A 72 -4.62 -3.86 4.62
C LEU A 72 -5.13 -5.29 4.71
N HIS A 73 -5.21 -6.03 3.61
CA HIS A 73 -5.45 -7.47 3.63
C HIS A 73 -4.19 -8.27 3.99
N ASN A 74 -3.00 -7.67 3.94
CA ASN A 74 -1.73 -8.24 4.42
C ASN A 74 -1.15 -7.41 5.58
N TYR A 75 -2.00 -7.07 6.56
CA TYR A 75 -1.72 -6.05 7.57
C TYR A 75 -0.43 -6.28 8.35
N GLU A 76 -0.26 -7.46 8.95
CA GLU A 76 0.89 -7.77 9.82
C GLU A 76 2.22 -7.59 9.09
N ALA A 77 2.33 -8.17 7.89
CA ALA A 77 3.56 -8.13 7.13
C ALA A 77 3.87 -6.71 6.65
N VAL A 78 2.83 -5.98 6.23
CA VAL A 78 2.95 -4.59 5.78
C VAL A 78 3.41 -3.68 6.93
N MET A 79 2.74 -3.71 8.08
CA MET A 79 3.10 -2.86 9.22
C MET A 79 4.51 -3.17 9.70
N LYS A 80 4.85 -4.46 9.85
CA LYS A 80 6.19 -4.87 10.26
C LYS A 80 7.27 -4.44 9.25
N ALA A 81 7.01 -4.56 7.95
CA ALA A 81 7.94 -4.12 6.92
C ALA A 81 8.16 -2.61 6.94
N MET A 82 7.08 -1.82 7.13
CA MET A 82 7.20 -0.36 7.21
C MET A 82 7.90 0.08 8.49
N ASP A 83 7.70 -0.61 9.61
CA ASP A 83 8.43 -0.35 10.86
C ASP A 83 9.94 -0.57 10.66
N ILE A 84 10.34 -1.69 10.02
CA ILE A 84 11.75 -1.97 9.70
C ILE A 84 12.34 -0.91 8.77
N VAL A 85 11.59 -0.49 7.76
CA VAL A 85 12.02 0.49 6.78
C VAL A 85 12.13 1.89 7.38
N GLY A 86 11.25 2.22 8.33
CA GLY A 86 11.22 3.50 9.04
C GLY A 86 12.28 3.62 10.13
N ASP A 87 12.72 2.51 10.73
CA ASP A 87 13.77 2.48 11.74
C ASP A 87 15.08 3.10 11.22
N LEU A 88 15.81 3.81 12.10
CA LEU A 88 17.08 4.46 11.78
C LEU A 88 18.19 3.45 11.44
N ARG A 89 18.12 2.24 11.98
CA ARG A 89 18.99 1.10 11.65
C ARG A 89 18.59 0.46 10.31
N GLY A 90 17.37 0.72 9.86
CA GLY A 90 16.84 0.28 8.58
C GLY A 90 17.10 1.30 7.47
N SER A 91 16.04 1.69 6.77
CA SER A 91 16.14 2.64 5.66
C SER A 91 16.02 4.11 6.10
N GLY A 92 15.59 4.38 7.33
CA GLY A 92 15.42 5.73 7.88
C GLY A 92 14.39 6.58 7.12
N ILE A 93 13.38 5.96 6.50
CA ILE A 93 12.33 6.69 5.78
C ILE A 93 11.22 7.05 6.78
N GLY A 94 11.12 8.33 7.13
CA GLY A 94 10.11 8.80 8.10
C GLY A 94 8.68 8.43 7.69
N ALA A 95 7.86 8.02 8.67
CA ALA A 95 6.52 7.49 8.47
C ALA A 95 5.58 8.41 7.67
N ALA A 96 5.71 9.73 7.83
CA ALA A 96 4.95 10.73 7.05
C ALA A 96 5.23 10.69 5.53
N ARG A 97 6.25 9.95 5.07
CA ARG A 97 6.58 9.74 3.66
C ARG A 97 6.18 8.36 3.14
N ILE A 98 5.49 7.57 3.96
CA ILE A 98 4.97 6.24 3.65
C ILE A 98 3.45 6.33 3.54
N GLY A 99 2.94 6.03 2.35
CA GLY A 99 1.50 5.95 2.08
C GLY A 99 1.03 4.51 1.96
N ILE A 100 0.03 4.14 2.76
CA ILE A 100 -0.69 2.87 2.68
C ILE A 100 -1.98 3.12 1.92
N SER A 101 -2.16 2.47 0.77
CA SER A 101 -3.40 2.52 0.01
C SER A 101 -4.31 1.37 0.43
N THR A 102 -5.62 1.58 0.39
CA THR A 102 -6.61 0.51 0.55
C THR A 102 -7.84 0.75 -0.31
N VAL A 103 -8.47 -0.31 -0.82
CA VAL A 103 -9.78 -0.24 -1.49
C VAL A 103 -10.96 -0.11 -0.51
N GLY A 104 -10.67 -0.09 0.80
CA GLY A 104 -11.66 0.02 1.87
C GLY A 104 -11.81 -1.24 2.70
N PHE A 105 -10.71 -1.89 3.07
CA PHE A 105 -10.73 -3.01 4.02
C PHE A 105 -10.94 -2.47 5.45
N VAL A 106 -12.20 -2.14 5.77
CA VAL A 106 -12.60 -1.40 6.98
C VAL A 106 -12.02 -1.94 8.29
N PRO A 107 -12.02 -3.26 8.58
CA PRO A 107 -11.52 -3.76 9.85
C PRO A 107 -10.07 -3.34 10.14
N ASN A 108 -9.24 -3.28 9.09
CA ASN A 108 -7.83 -2.92 9.24
C ASN A 108 -7.56 -1.42 9.05
N ILE A 109 -8.51 -0.64 8.54
CA ILE A 109 -8.49 0.84 8.68
C ILE A 109 -8.64 1.18 10.17
N LEU A 110 -9.70 0.66 10.80
CA LEU A 110 -9.98 0.88 12.22
C LEU A 110 -8.83 0.38 13.09
N ARG A 111 -8.28 -0.80 12.79
CA ARG A 111 -7.12 -1.33 13.49
C ARG A 111 -5.89 -0.43 13.34
N MET A 112 -5.62 0.10 12.15
CA MET A 112 -4.52 1.04 11.92
C MET A 112 -4.66 2.32 12.77
N ALA A 113 -5.88 2.83 12.91
CA ALA A 113 -6.20 3.95 13.79
C ALA A 113 -6.02 3.60 15.27
N GLN A 114 -6.57 2.47 15.72
CA GLN A 114 -6.46 1.99 17.11
C GLN A 114 -5.01 1.76 17.55
N GLU A 115 -4.17 1.21 16.66
CA GLU A 115 -2.75 1.01 16.90
C GLU A 115 -1.92 2.31 16.76
N ASN A 116 -2.55 3.45 16.47
CA ASN A 116 -1.90 4.75 16.24
C ASN A 116 -0.75 4.68 15.22
N ARG A 117 -0.93 3.91 14.14
CA ARG A 117 0.12 3.74 13.13
C ARG A 117 0.40 5.08 12.43
N PRO A 118 1.66 5.54 12.36
CA PRO A 118 1.98 6.90 11.91
C PRO A 118 2.04 7.07 10.38
N TYR A 119 1.47 6.14 9.63
CA TYR A 119 1.53 6.11 8.16
C TYR A 119 0.36 6.89 7.55
N ARG A 120 0.56 7.43 6.35
CA ARG A 120 -0.54 8.11 5.63
C ARG A 120 -1.47 7.06 5.03
N LEU A 121 -2.77 7.22 5.24
CA LEU A 121 -3.79 6.40 4.59
C LEU A 121 -4.26 7.08 3.30
N ALA A 122 -4.39 6.29 2.23
CA ALA A 122 -5.07 6.68 1.01
C ALA A 122 -6.18 5.67 0.71
N VAL A 123 -7.36 6.17 0.35
CA VAL A 123 -8.53 5.32 0.05
C VAL A 123 -8.78 5.36 -1.45
N SER A 124 -8.74 4.18 -2.08
CA SER A 124 -9.10 3.97 -3.48
C SER A 124 -10.61 3.93 -3.61
N LEU A 125 -11.23 5.11 -3.70
CA LEU A 125 -12.69 5.27 -3.65
C LEU A 125 -13.40 4.78 -4.93
N HIS A 126 -13.01 5.36 -6.08
CA HIS A 126 -13.45 5.03 -7.44
C HIS A 126 -14.97 4.97 -7.70
N GLY A 127 -15.80 5.57 -6.85
CA GLY A 127 -17.24 5.76 -7.10
C GLY A 127 -17.81 6.78 -6.12
N SER A 128 -18.73 7.62 -6.59
CA SER A 128 -19.40 8.63 -5.74
C SER A 128 -20.72 8.12 -5.15
N THR A 129 -21.23 7.02 -5.70
CA THR A 129 -22.42 6.31 -5.23
C THR A 129 -22.10 4.84 -4.97
N GLU A 130 -22.95 4.18 -4.19
CA GLU A 130 -22.80 2.75 -3.88
C GLU A 130 -22.87 1.86 -5.13
N ALA A 131 -23.76 2.21 -6.06
CA ALA A 131 -23.95 1.48 -7.31
C ALA A 131 -22.67 1.51 -8.16
N GLU A 132 -22.17 2.72 -8.44
CA GLU A 132 -20.92 2.92 -9.21
C GLU A 132 -19.74 2.19 -8.55
N ARG A 133 -19.61 2.32 -7.22
CA ARG A 133 -18.49 1.71 -6.51
C ARG A 133 -18.57 0.18 -6.54
N SER A 134 -19.77 -0.41 -6.48
CA SER A 134 -19.96 -1.86 -6.48
C SER A 134 -19.72 -2.50 -7.84
N ASP A 135 -20.00 -1.78 -8.92
CA ASP A 135 -19.66 -2.22 -10.27
C ASP A 135 -18.13 -2.25 -10.48
N LEU A 136 -17.40 -1.34 -9.83
CA LEU A 136 -15.95 -1.17 -10.02
C LEU A 136 -15.09 -1.94 -9.01
N ILE A 137 -15.55 -2.02 -7.77
CA ILE A 137 -14.84 -2.61 -6.63
C ILE A 137 -15.79 -3.61 -5.94
N PRO A 138 -15.82 -4.89 -6.34
CA PRO A 138 -16.77 -5.87 -5.81
C PRO A 138 -16.80 -6.00 -4.28
N VAL A 139 -15.67 -5.75 -3.61
CA VAL A 139 -15.57 -5.78 -2.14
C VAL A 139 -16.37 -4.67 -1.44
N SER A 140 -16.80 -3.63 -2.16
CA SER A 140 -17.67 -2.58 -1.61
C SER A 140 -19.01 -3.11 -1.12
N THR A 141 -19.48 -4.24 -1.66
CA THR A 141 -20.72 -4.89 -1.21
C THR A 141 -20.63 -5.35 0.25
N LYS A 142 -19.41 -5.65 0.72
CA LYS A 142 -19.14 -6.01 2.12
C LYS A 142 -18.96 -4.79 3.01
N TRP A 143 -18.32 -3.74 2.49
CA TRP A 143 -18.10 -2.47 3.18
C TRP A 143 -18.54 -1.33 2.27
N ASN A 144 -19.79 -0.93 2.45
CA ASN A 144 -20.43 0.09 1.65
C ASN A 144 -19.74 1.46 1.88
N LEU A 145 -20.01 2.42 1.00
CA LEU A 145 -19.44 3.75 1.02
C LEU A 145 -19.70 4.48 2.35
N ALA A 146 -20.90 4.35 2.92
CA ALA A 146 -21.21 4.97 4.20
C ALA A 146 -20.32 4.44 5.33
N THR A 147 -20.21 3.11 5.47
CA THR A 147 -19.33 2.45 6.46
C THR A 147 -17.86 2.78 6.20
N LEU A 148 -17.44 2.92 4.94
CA LEU A 148 -16.08 3.29 4.60
C LEU A 148 -15.75 4.75 4.97
N ILE A 149 -16.69 5.69 4.81
CA ILE A 149 -16.49 7.11 5.15
C ILE A 149 -16.48 7.31 6.67
N GLU A 150 -17.25 6.51 7.41
CA GLU A 150 -17.28 6.54 8.87
C GLU A 150 -15.99 6.00 9.51
N ALA A 151 -15.32 5.05 8.83
CA ALA A 151 -14.13 4.35 9.32
C ALA A 151 -12.83 5.17 9.19
#